data_AF-A0A060BXL5-F1
#
_entry.id   AF-A0A060BXL5-F1
#
_cell.length_a   1.000
_cell.length_b   1.000
_cell.length_c   1.000
_cell.angle_alpha   90.00
_cell.angle_beta   90.00
_cell.angle_gamma   90.00
#
_symmetry.space_group_name_H-M   'P 1'
#
loop_
_entity.id
_entity.type
_entity.pdbx_description
1 polymer ?
#
loop_
_entity_poly.entity_id
_entity_poly.type
_entity_poly.pdbx_seq_one_letter_code
_entity_poly.pdbx_strand_id
1 'polypeptide(L)'
;FAQSPEWGSSLIIVPFMYYEAYGDDALIRNNYMAMRRYMDYLGTRAKNHILSFGLGDWYDYGDFRSGFSRNTPVPLVATAQYYMNIGYMIKAAA
;
A
#
# COMPACT_ATOMS: atom_id res chain seq x y z
N PHE A 1 -3.96 7.67 -8.65
CA PHE A 1 -4.76 7.41 -7.44
C PHE A 1 -4.99 5.92 -7.21
N ALA A 2 -5.91 5.22 -7.90
CA ALA A 2 -6.25 3.83 -7.53
C ALA A 2 -5.07 2.82 -7.55
N GLN A 3 -4.06 3.06 -8.39
CA GLN A 3 -2.92 2.15 -8.55
C GLN A 3 -1.72 2.49 -7.66
N SER A 4 -1.65 3.70 -7.07
CA SER A 4 -0.48 4.11 -6.28
C SER A 4 -0.40 3.27 -5.00
N PRO A 5 0.78 2.77 -4.61
CA PRO A 5 0.93 1.96 -3.40
C PRO A 5 0.24 2.59 -2.18
N GLU A 6 0.41 3.88 -1.97
CA GLU A 6 -0.05 4.57 -0.75
C GLU A 6 -1.58 4.72 -0.70
N TRP A 7 -2.29 4.58 -1.83
CA TRP A 7 -3.77 4.62 -1.87
C TRP A 7 -4.37 3.24 -2.13
N GLY A 8 -3.86 2.50 -3.11
CA GLY A 8 -4.38 1.17 -3.47
C GLY A 8 -4.18 0.14 -2.35
N SER A 9 -3.19 0.34 -1.47
CA SER A 9 -2.99 -0.50 -0.29
C SER A 9 -4.15 -0.43 0.70
N SER A 10 -5.06 0.53 0.58
CA SER A 10 -6.31 0.52 1.37
C SER A 10 -7.10 -0.79 1.22
N LEU A 11 -7.05 -1.43 0.04
CA LEU A 11 -7.65 -2.75 -0.20
C LEU A 11 -7.09 -3.84 0.73
N ILE A 12 -5.87 -3.67 1.22
CA ILE A 12 -5.17 -4.62 2.10
C ILE A 12 -5.27 -4.16 3.55
N ILE A 13 -4.97 -2.89 3.83
CA ILE A 13 -4.81 -2.38 5.20
C ILE A 13 -6.15 -2.18 5.89
N VAL A 14 -7.17 -1.67 5.20
CA VAL A 14 -8.48 -1.38 5.81
C VAL A 14 -9.15 -2.66 6.34
N PRO A 15 -9.15 -3.81 5.65
CA PRO A 15 -9.62 -5.07 6.22
C PRO A 15 -8.96 -5.45 7.56
N PHE A 16 -7.66 -5.21 7.71
CA PHE A 16 -6.95 -5.48 8.97
C PHE A 16 -7.30 -4.47 10.06
N MET A 17 -7.41 -3.19 9.74
CA MET A 17 -7.88 -2.18 10.70
C MET A 17 -9.30 -2.50 11.19
N TYR A 18 -10.17 -2.98 10.30
CA TYR A 18 -11.51 -3.41 10.65
C TYR A 18 -11.48 -4.63 11.59
N TYR A 19 -10.66 -5.64 11.28
CA TYR A 19 -10.46 -6.78 12.16
C TYR A 19 -9.93 -6.36 13.54
N GLU A 20 -8.96 -5.46 13.61
CA GLU A 20 -8.43 -4.95 14.88
C GLU A 20 -9.49 -4.20 15.71
N ALA A 21 -10.39 -3.47 15.05
CA ALA A 21 -11.44 -2.71 15.72
C ALA A 21 -12.63 -3.58 16.19
N TYR A 22 -12.99 -4.62 15.43
CA TYR A 22 -14.25 -5.36 15.64
C TYR A 22 -14.09 -6.87 15.88
N GLY A 23 -12.89 -7.42 15.72
CA GLY A 23 -12.63 -8.86 15.80
C GLY A 23 -13.21 -9.68 14.65
N ASP A 24 -13.74 -9.02 13.61
CA ASP A 24 -14.37 -9.66 12.44
C ASP A 24 -13.40 -9.69 11.24
N ASP A 25 -13.02 -10.91 10.85
CA ASP A 25 -12.06 -11.18 9.77
C ASP A 25 -12.73 -11.35 8.40
N ALA A 26 -14.05 -11.19 8.30
CA ALA A 26 -14.80 -11.46 7.07
C ALA A 26 -14.28 -10.63 5.90
N LEU A 27 -13.89 -9.36 6.12
CA LEU A 27 -13.33 -8.53 5.06
C LEU A 27 -11.99 -9.05 4.53
N ILE A 28 -11.15 -9.62 5.40
CA ILE A 28 -9.87 -10.22 5.00
C ILE A 28 -10.15 -11.46 4.15
N ARG A 29 -10.98 -12.38 4.64
CA ARG A 29 -11.31 -13.63 3.93
C ARG A 29 -12.00 -13.39 2.60
N ASN A 30 -13.01 -12.53 2.58
CA ASN A 30 -13.82 -12.26 1.38
C ASN A 30 -13.04 -11.51 0.29
N ASN A 31 -12.03 -10.71 0.68
CA ASN A 31 -11.24 -9.91 -0.27
C ASN A 31 -9.84 -10.47 -0.55
N TYR A 32 -9.44 -11.59 0.07
CA TYR A 32 -8.09 -12.16 -0.08
C TYR A 32 -7.64 -12.28 -1.54
N MET A 33 -8.52 -12.77 -2.42
CA MET A 33 -8.19 -12.90 -3.85
C MET A 33 -7.98 -11.55 -4.54
N ALA A 34 -8.70 -10.49 -4.14
CA ALA A 34 -8.49 -9.15 -4.65
C ALA A 34 -7.17 -8.54 -4.13
N MET A 35 -6.88 -8.75 -2.84
CA MET A 35 -5.63 -8.35 -2.21
C MET A 35 -4.42 -9.00 -2.88
N ARG A 36 -4.50 -10.31 -3.17
CA ARG A 36 -3.49 -11.06 -3.94
C ARG A 36 -3.26 -10.46 -5.32
N ARG A 37 -4.33 -10.21 -6.10
CA ARG A 37 -4.20 -9.59 -7.44
C ARG A 37 -3.54 -8.21 -7.39
N TYR A 38 -3.83 -7.42 -6.35
CA TYR A 38 -3.17 -6.13 -6.19
C TYR A 38 -1.67 -6.29 -5.89
N MET A 39 -1.29 -7.25 -5.04
CA MET A 39 0.12 -7.55 -4.81
C MET A 39 0.85 -8.10 -6.03
N ASP A 40 0.20 -8.96 -6.81
CA ASP A 40 0.76 -9.45 -8.08
C ASP A 40 1.01 -8.28 -9.04
N TYR A 41 0.04 -7.35 -9.13
CA TYR A 41 0.21 -6.11 -9.90
C TYR A 41 1.40 -5.27 -9.41
N LEU A 42 1.52 -5.03 -8.09
CA LEU A 42 2.67 -4.31 -7.54
C LEU A 42 3.99 -5.03 -7.86
N GLY A 43 4.00 -6.36 -7.81
CA GLY A 43 5.14 -7.18 -8.23
C GLY A 43 5.59 -6.91 -9.67
N THR A 44 4.66 -6.74 -10.61
CA THR A 44 5.00 -6.39 -12.01
C THR A 44 5.62 -4.99 -12.16
N ARG A 45 5.43 -4.11 -11.19
CA ARG A 45 5.90 -2.72 -11.19
C ARG A 45 7.21 -2.55 -10.42
N ALA A 46 7.63 -3.56 -9.65
CA ALA A 46 8.84 -3.53 -8.86
C ALA A 46 10.07 -3.86 -9.71
N LYS A 47 11.14 -3.07 -9.55
CA LYS A 47 12.46 -3.39 -10.09
C LYS A 47 13.39 -3.64 -8.92
N ASN A 48 13.99 -4.83 -8.87
CA ASN A 48 14.83 -5.26 -7.74
C ASN A 48 14.11 -5.09 -6.38
N HIS A 49 12.82 -5.43 -6.34
CA HIS A 49 11.94 -5.27 -5.18
C HIS A 49 11.67 -3.83 -4.72
N ILE A 50 12.09 -2.82 -5.51
CA ILE A 50 11.81 -1.41 -5.26
C ILE A 50 10.65 -0.95 -6.15
N LEU A 51 9.63 -0.33 -5.54
CA LEU A 51 8.60 0.40 -6.26
C LEU A 51 9.02 1.84 -6.40
N SER A 52 8.93 2.40 -7.62
CA SER A 52 9.33 3.78 -7.91
C SER A 52 8.21 4.60 -8.53
N PHE A 53 6.96 4.24 -8.26
CA PHE A 53 5.77 4.90 -8.77
C PHE A 53 4.74 5.07 -7.65
N GLY A 54 3.83 6.02 -7.82
CA GLY A 54 2.84 6.35 -6.82
C GLY A 54 2.74 7.85 -6.66
N LEU A 55 2.04 8.31 -5.63
CA LEU A 55 2.02 9.72 -5.27
C LEU A 55 3.06 10.02 -4.18
N GLY A 56 3.55 8.99 -3.48
CA GLY A 56 4.47 9.14 -2.35
C GLY A 56 3.84 9.92 -1.20
N ASP A 57 4.67 10.69 -0.51
CA ASP A 57 4.28 11.60 0.57
C ASP A 57 3.62 12.87 -0.01
N TRP A 58 2.43 12.69 -0.59
CA TRP A 58 1.72 13.73 -1.31
C TRP A 58 1.33 14.88 -0.38
N TYR A 59 1.58 16.12 -0.84
CA TYR A 59 1.36 17.35 -0.08
C TYR A 59 2.27 17.44 1.18
N ASP A 60 3.53 17.05 1.04
CA ASP A 60 4.52 17.32 2.07
C ASP A 60 4.71 18.82 2.32
N TYR A 61 5.28 19.12 3.49
CA TYR A 61 5.38 20.49 3.99
C TYR A 61 6.54 21.27 3.37
N GLY A 62 6.28 22.51 2.95
CA GLY A 62 7.32 23.48 2.56
C GLY A 62 6.79 24.71 1.82
N ASP A 63 7.71 25.63 1.47
CA ASP A 63 7.40 26.84 0.69
C ASP A 63 7.47 26.55 -0.82
N PHE A 64 6.61 25.62 -1.27
CA PHE A 64 6.46 25.27 -2.67
C PHE A 64 5.02 24.83 -2.95
N ARG A 65 4.65 24.82 -4.24
CA ARG A 65 3.32 24.38 -4.66
C ARG A 65 3.07 22.94 -4.22
N SER A 66 1.92 22.71 -3.60
CA SER A 66 1.47 21.38 -3.16
C SER A 66 1.44 20.37 -4.30
N GLY A 67 1.86 19.14 -4.01
CA GLY A 67 1.94 18.06 -4.98
C GLY A 67 2.88 16.95 -4.54
N PHE A 68 3.71 16.47 -5.46
CA PHE A 68 4.72 15.46 -5.17
C PHE A 68 5.72 15.95 -4.13
N SER A 69 6.08 15.04 -3.22
CA SER A 69 7.03 15.32 -2.16
C SER A 69 8.37 15.81 -2.68
N ARG A 70 8.98 16.74 -1.93
CA ARG A 70 10.37 17.17 -2.09
C ARG A 70 11.27 16.76 -0.92
N ASN A 71 10.67 16.38 0.22
CA ASN A 71 11.38 15.94 1.41
C ASN A 71 11.63 14.43 1.42
N THR A 72 10.73 13.64 0.82
CA THR A 72 10.80 12.17 0.83
C THR A 72 10.66 11.61 -0.58
N PRO A 73 11.64 10.82 -1.08
CA PRO A 73 11.56 10.30 -2.44
C PRO A 73 10.45 9.25 -2.58
N VAL A 74 9.67 9.32 -3.67
CA VAL A 74 8.57 8.37 -3.96
C VAL A 74 8.99 6.90 -3.79
N PRO A 75 10.17 6.45 -4.27
CA PRO A 75 10.54 5.05 -4.10
C PRO A 75 10.65 4.57 -2.66
N LEU A 76 10.99 5.46 -1.72
CA LEU A 76 11.07 5.12 -0.30
C LEU A 76 9.68 4.81 0.25
N VAL A 77 8.72 5.73 0.04
CA VAL A 77 7.34 5.59 0.54
C VAL A 77 6.64 4.40 -0.14
N ALA A 78 6.73 4.32 -1.46
CA ALA A 78 6.10 3.25 -2.24
C ALA A 78 6.60 1.87 -1.82
N THR A 79 7.91 1.72 -1.59
CA THR A 79 8.51 0.45 -1.18
C THR A 79 8.19 0.11 0.28
N ALA A 80 8.16 1.09 1.18
CA ALA A 80 7.74 0.88 2.56
C ALA A 80 6.30 0.36 2.63
N GLN A 81 5.39 0.96 1.85
CA GLN A 81 4.01 0.50 1.74
C GLN A 81 3.92 -0.91 1.16
N TYR A 82 4.71 -1.21 0.13
CA TYR A 82 4.77 -2.54 -0.46
C TYR A 82 5.21 -3.61 0.56
N TYR A 83 6.26 -3.31 1.34
CA TYR A 83 6.72 -4.18 2.42
C TYR A 83 5.63 -4.41 3.48
N MET A 84 4.95 -3.35 3.92
CA MET A 84 3.87 -3.46 4.89
C MET A 84 2.72 -4.35 4.37
N ASN A 85 2.34 -4.19 3.11
CA ASN A 85 1.34 -5.04 2.48
C ASN A 85 1.74 -6.51 2.44
N ILE A 86 3.01 -6.82 2.15
CA ILE A 86 3.53 -8.19 2.21
C ILE A 86 3.32 -8.77 3.62
N GLY A 87 3.63 -7.99 4.65
CA GLY A 87 3.39 -8.39 6.05
C GLY A 87 1.93 -8.74 6.33
N TYR A 88 0.99 -7.90 5.86
CA TYR A 88 -0.44 -8.19 5.97
C TYR A 88 -0.86 -9.43 5.16
N MET A 89 -0.33 -9.62 3.96
CA MET A 89 -0.64 -10.80 3.16
C MET A 89 -0.12 -12.10 3.77
N ILE A 90 1.03 -12.07 4.46
CA ILE A 90 1.53 -13.21 5.23
C ILE A 90 0.54 -13.56 6.34
N LYS A 91 0.06 -12.56 7.09
CA LYS A 91 -0.95 -12.77 8.14
C LYS A 91 -2.27 -13.31 7.59
N ALA A 92 -2.70 -12.83 6.42
CA ALA A 92 -3.95 -13.27 5.78
C ALA A 92 -3.88 -14.71 5.23
N ALA A 93 -2.69 -15.27 5.06
CA ALA A 93 -2.46 -16.60 4.49
C ALA A 93 -2.26 -17.70 5.57
N ALA A 94 -2.11 -17.31 6.84
CA ALA A 94 -1.99 -18.21 7.98
C ALA A 94 -3.36 -18.70 8.43
#